data_AF-A0A2V5LGS5-F1
#
_entry.id   AF-A0A2V5LGS5-F1
#
_cell.length_a   1.000
_cell.length_b   1.000
_cell.length_c   1.000
_cell.angle_alpha   90.00
_cell.angle_beta   90.00
_cell.angle_gamma   90.00
#
_symmetry.space_group_name_H-M   'P 1'
#
loop_
_entity.id
_entity.type
_entity.pdbx_description
1 polymer ?
#
loop_
_entity_poly.entity_id
_entity_poly.type
_entity_poly.pdbx_seq_one_letter_code
_entity_poly.pdbx_strand_id
1 'polypeptide(L)'
;MKPLITPSLNEFLQLAKQGNVIPVFAEFVGDCETPVSAFKKFSSSAFSFLFESTEKNDLSGRFSFVGFDPRMVIQSYGREIHIARKGIGERFSTTTDPLDEVRKLLARYQFVSHPELPRFAGGAVGFLGYEAVRFFEPKVLAARQDDLQLPEMLFMLTGNVLIFDHRLRSLKILVNAFLDGGSPEKVYARAVESLDSIMQQLSEPTDLPLVAVVDGEKQPPPRSNFRREDFQRAVERAKEYIRAGDIFQVVLSQRFESPFNGGPLDFYRCLRFINPSPYMFCLNFGDDFALVGSSPEMHVRLVGNTIEIRPIAGTRARGLTPAHDEANAAELLADPKERAEHIMLVDLARNDVGRVAEFGTVRVTEMMEIERYSHVMHIVSNVVGRSRAGCTAFDVVRATFPAGTVSGAPKIRAMQIISELENTRRGCYAGAIGYFGFDGNFDSCIALRCAVLKNGRAYFQAGAGIVADSDPQREYEETVNKARAPDENGMNTQGAISEVGNVELRRLIARLMRGENLARSEAANFLNELLSPPATDAQVAAALALLAAKGETVEELAGMAEAMRDRAIQLRSRHARFIDTAGTGSSRAKTFNVSTAAAFVIAGAGLPVAKHGSRAAT
;
A
#
# COMPACT_ATOMS: atom_id res chain seq x y z
N MET A 1 23.11 -25.50 -11.11
CA MET A 1 24.22 -24.74 -10.50
C MET A 1 23.85 -24.56 -9.03
N LYS A 2 24.73 -24.85 -8.06
CA LYS A 2 24.38 -24.60 -6.65
C LYS A 2 24.35 -23.08 -6.42
N PRO A 3 23.36 -22.55 -5.71
CA PRO A 3 23.29 -21.11 -5.44
C PRO A 3 24.49 -20.66 -4.62
N LEU A 4 24.93 -19.42 -4.82
CA LEU A 4 25.91 -18.80 -3.94
C LEU A 4 25.21 -18.44 -2.63
N ILE A 5 25.64 -19.07 -1.54
CA ILE A 5 25.12 -18.80 -0.20
C ILE A 5 26.01 -17.78 0.47
N THR A 6 25.39 -16.75 1.04
CA THR A 6 26.05 -15.65 1.75
C THR A 6 25.52 -15.57 3.17
N PRO A 7 26.37 -15.47 4.20
CA PRO A 7 27.83 -15.61 4.17
C PRO A 7 28.28 -17.05 3.89
N SER A 8 29.53 -17.24 3.47
CA SER A 8 30.17 -18.57 3.46
C SER A 8 30.33 -19.11 4.90
N LEU A 9 30.55 -20.42 5.07
CA LEU A 9 30.75 -21.00 6.41
C LEU A 9 31.85 -20.28 7.21
N ASN A 10 32.99 -19.97 6.59
CA ASN A 10 34.09 -19.29 7.28
C ASN A 10 33.68 -17.88 7.75
N GLU A 11 32.98 -17.13 6.91
CA GLU A 11 32.46 -15.80 7.26
C GLU A 11 31.38 -15.91 8.34
N PHE A 12 30.48 -16.89 8.24
CA PHE A 12 29.47 -17.18 9.25
C PHE A 12 30.10 -17.41 10.63
N LEU A 13 31.19 -18.19 10.71
CA LEU A 13 31.91 -18.42 11.96
C LEU A 13 32.53 -17.14 12.55
N GLN A 14 32.89 -16.15 11.72
CA GLN A 14 33.35 -14.85 12.20
C GLN A 14 32.18 -13.97 12.67
N LEU A 15 31.08 -13.95 11.92
CA LEU A 15 29.88 -13.19 12.28
C LEU A 15 29.23 -13.74 13.57
N ALA A 16 29.27 -15.05 13.78
CA ALA A 16 28.81 -15.73 15.00
C ALA A 16 29.56 -15.29 16.28
N LYS A 17 30.70 -14.61 16.16
CA LYS A 17 31.40 -14.00 17.30
C LYS A 17 30.87 -12.61 17.67
N GLN A 18 30.13 -11.97 16.77
CA GLN A 18 29.62 -10.61 16.93
C GLN A 18 28.19 -10.58 17.46
N GLY A 19 27.42 -11.64 17.23
CA GLY A 19 26.03 -11.76 17.66
C GLY A 19 25.51 -13.19 17.54
N ASN A 20 24.24 -13.39 17.87
CA ASN A 20 23.61 -14.71 17.95
C ASN A 20 22.49 -14.95 16.93
N VAL A 21 22.22 -13.98 16.06
CA VAL A 21 21.34 -14.13 14.89
C VAL A 21 22.12 -13.67 13.66
N ILE A 22 22.37 -14.61 12.75
CA ILE A 22 23.17 -14.37 11.56
C ILE A 22 22.28 -14.68 10.35
N PRO A 23 22.00 -13.71 9.47
CA PRO A 23 21.23 -13.97 8.27
C PRO A 23 22.06 -14.78 7.27
N VAL A 24 21.51 -15.89 6.80
CA VAL A 24 22.07 -16.72 5.72
C VAL A 24 21.09 -16.66 4.58
N PHE A 25 21.54 -16.25 3.39
CA PHE A 25 20.67 -16.01 2.26
C PHE A 25 21.30 -16.40 0.93
N ALA A 26 20.44 -16.60 -0.06
CA ALA A 26 20.81 -16.77 -1.46
C ALA A 26 19.93 -15.86 -2.33
N GLU A 27 20.53 -15.30 -3.38
CA GLU A 27 19.85 -14.40 -4.32
C GLU A 27 19.61 -15.08 -5.67
N PHE A 28 18.44 -14.85 -6.22
CA PHE A 28 17.94 -15.42 -7.47
C PHE A 28 17.33 -14.33 -8.35
N VAL A 29 17.22 -14.63 -9.65
CA VAL A 29 16.38 -13.84 -10.55
C VAL A 29 14.92 -14.03 -10.14
N GLY A 30 14.18 -12.93 -9.99
CA GLY A 30 12.81 -12.91 -9.48
C GLY A 30 11.75 -12.84 -10.58
N ASP A 31 11.98 -13.43 -11.76
CA ASP A 31 11.07 -13.38 -12.90
C ASP A 31 10.06 -14.53 -12.94
N CYS A 32 10.39 -15.69 -12.35
CA CYS A 32 9.48 -16.84 -12.25
C CYS A 32 8.51 -16.78 -11.07
N GLU A 33 8.71 -15.90 -10.09
CA GLU A 33 7.88 -15.79 -8.89
C GLU A 33 7.37 -14.38 -8.65
N THR A 34 6.15 -14.30 -8.14
CA THR A 34 5.57 -13.06 -7.62
C THR A 34 5.43 -13.16 -6.10
N PRO A 35 5.35 -12.03 -5.36
CA PRO A 35 5.07 -12.07 -3.93
C PRO A 35 3.78 -12.84 -3.59
N VAL A 36 2.76 -12.72 -4.44
CA VAL A 36 1.46 -13.41 -4.29
C VAL A 36 1.59 -14.92 -4.50
N SER A 37 2.32 -15.36 -5.54
CA SER A 37 2.53 -16.79 -5.81
C SER A 37 3.36 -17.45 -4.71
N ALA A 38 4.42 -16.78 -4.27
CA ALA A 38 5.22 -17.25 -3.15
C ALA A 38 4.40 -17.31 -1.85
N PHE A 39 3.64 -16.27 -1.50
CA PHE A 39 2.81 -16.29 -0.30
C PHE A 39 1.79 -17.45 -0.32
N LYS A 40 1.18 -17.76 -1.47
CA LYS A 40 0.29 -18.94 -1.60
C LYS A 40 1.02 -20.25 -1.35
N LYS A 41 2.25 -20.42 -1.85
CA LYS A 41 3.07 -21.63 -1.65
C LYS A 41 3.35 -21.89 -0.17
N PHE A 42 3.46 -20.85 0.63
CA PHE A 42 3.71 -20.92 2.07
C PHE A 42 2.47 -20.68 2.93
N SER A 43 1.28 -20.54 2.33
CA SER A 43 0.04 -20.26 3.08
C SER A 43 -0.52 -21.47 3.83
N SER A 44 0.08 -22.66 3.68
CA SER A 44 -0.21 -23.82 4.54
C SER A 44 0.28 -23.62 5.97
N SER A 45 1.23 -22.69 6.18
CA SER A 45 1.61 -22.24 7.52
C SER A 45 0.46 -21.48 8.16
N ALA A 46 0.06 -21.91 9.37
CA ALA A 46 -0.99 -21.27 10.15
C ALA A 46 -0.71 -19.75 10.32
N PHE A 47 0.56 -19.38 10.52
CA PHE A 47 0.97 -17.99 10.69
C PHE A 47 1.88 -17.56 9.56
N SER A 48 1.45 -16.56 8.79
CA SER A 48 2.20 -16.05 7.64
C SER A 48 1.84 -14.60 7.36
N PHE A 49 2.73 -13.88 6.69
CA PHE A 49 2.46 -12.53 6.19
C PHE A 49 2.97 -12.32 4.78
N LEU A 50 2.29 -11.43 4.09
CA LEU A 50 2.73 -10.74 2.89
C LEU A 50 2.64 -9.24 3.16
N PHE A 51 3.76 -8.54 3.03
CA PHE A 51 3.81 -7.09 2.92
C PHE A 51 4.25 -6.72 1.51
N GLU A 52 3.46 -5.91 0.82
CA GLU A 52 3.86 -5.29 -0.45
C GLU A 52 3.77 -3.78 -0.35
N SER A 53 4.62 -3.09 -1.10
CA SER A 53 4.49 -1.66 -1.36
C SER A 53 4.33 -1.50 -2.86
N THR A 54 3.19 -0.96 -3.31
CA THR A 54 2.81 -1.02 -4.74
C THR A 54 2.99 0.29 -5.49
N GLU A 55 3.38 1.37 -4.80
CA GLU A 55 3.48 2.69 -5.40
C GLU A 55 4.88 3.04 -5.91
N LYS A 56 4.92 3.60 -7.11
CA LYS A 56 6.11 3.81 -7.93
C LYS A 56 6.73 5.20 -7.74
N ASN A 57 6.90 5.65 -6.50
CA ASN A 57 7.76 6.80 -6.23
C ASN A 57 9.14 6.28 -5.80
N ASP A 58 10.24 6.94 -6.17
CA ASP A 58 11.63 6.45 -5.99
C ASP A 58 12.03 6.09 -4.53
N LEU A 59 11.18 6.46 -3.55
CA LEU A 59 11.37 6.26 -2.10
C LEU A 59 10.49 5.14 -1.48
N SER A 60 9.40 4.72 -2.13
CA SER A 60 8.47 3.66 -1.70
C SER A 60 8.35 2.57 -2.78
N GLY A 61 7.75 1.41 -2.48
CA GLY A 61 7.48 0.41 -3.53
C GLY A 61 8.60 -0.54 -3.96
N ARG A 62 9.82 -0.44 -3.41
CA ARG A 62 10.95 -1.28 -3.85
C ARG A 62 10.84 -2.74 -3.43
N PHE A 63 10.37 -3.01 -2.21
CA PHE A 63 10.44 -4.34 -1.62
C PHE A 63 9.05 -4.92 -1.30
N SER A 64 8.91 -6.23 -1.52
CA SER A 64 7.85 -7.04 -0.90
C SER A 64 8.48 -8.11 -0.01
N PHE A 65 7.82 -8.40 1.11
CA PHE A 65 8.28 -9.36 2.10
C PHE A 65 7.23 -10.44 2.31
N VAL A 66 7.65 -11.70 2.20
CA VAL A 66 6.83 -12.86 2.56
C VAL A 66 7.52 -13.55 3.73
N GLY A 67 6.79 -13.87 4.78
CA GLY A 67 7.31 -14.74 5.82
C GLY A 67 6.27 -15.70 6.35
N PHE A 68 6.75 -16.80 6.87
CA PHE A 68 5.99 -17.99 7.22
C PHE A 68 6.74 -18.75 8.32
N ASP A 69 6.07 -19.74 8.92
CA ASP A 69 6.62 -20.61 9.96
C ASP A 69 7.36 -19.85 11.07
N PRO A 70 6.67 -18.92 11.75
CA PRO A 70 7.30 -18.13 12.79
C PRO A 70 7.83 -19.04 13.91
N ARG A 71 8.97 -18.66 14.45
CA ARG A 71 9.60 -19.35 15.59
C ARG A 71 8.74 -19.27 16.84
N MET A 72 7.98 -18.19 16.96
CA MET A 72 7.18 -17.86 18.12
C MET A 72 6.05 -16.90 17.73
N VAL A 73 4.93 -16.99 18.42
CA VAL A 73 3.85 -16.00 18.37
C VAL A 73 3.64 -15.47 19.77
N ILE A 74 3.53 -14.14 19.92
CA ILE A 74 3.17 -13.47 21.16
C ILE A 74 1.87 -12.70 20.96
N GLN A 75 0.93 -12.90 21.88
CA GLN A 75 -0.39 -12.26 21.91
C GLN A 75 -0.60 -11.60 23.27
N SER A 76 -1.38 -10.52 23.32
CA SER A 76 -1.88 -9.97 24.57
C SER A 76 -3.40 -9.90 24.60
N TYR A 77 -3.98 -10.30 25.73
CA TYR A 77 -5.36 -10.00 26.11
C TYR A 77 -5.31 -9.23 27.43
N GLY A 78 -5.45 -7.91 27.37
CA GLY A 78 -5.15 -7.07 28.52
C GLY A 78 -3.67 -7.15 28.89
N ARG A 79 -3.40 -7.51 30.14
CA ARG A 79 -2.04 -7.76 30.66
C ARG A 79 -1.68 -9.24 30.66
N GLU A 80 -2.57 -10.10 30.16
CA GLU A 80 -2.28 -11.51 29.99
C GLU A 80 -1.54 -11.71 28.67
N ILE A 81 -0.36 -12.34 28.75
CA ILE A 81 0.54 -12.55 27.63
C ILE A 81 0.55 -14.03 27.32
N HIS A 82 0.24 -14.36 26.07
CA HIS A 82 0.25 -15.73 25.57
C HIS A 82 1.41 -15.85 24.58
N ILE A 83 2.34 -16.76 24.85
CA ILE A 83 3.48 -17.04 23.96
C ILE A 83 3.38 -18.48 23.50
N ALA A 84 3.32 -18.70 22.19
CA ALA A 84 3.39 -20.03 21.59
C ALA A 84 4.76 -20.23 20.92
N ARG A 85 5.47 -21.30 21.27
CA ARG A 85 6.75 -21.72 20.66
C ARG A 85 6.68 -23.19 20.26
N LYS A 86 6.72 -23.50 18.96
CA LYS A 86 6.75 -24.90 18.45
C LYS A 86 5.71 -25.83 19.13
N GLY A 87 4.49 -25.33 19.35
CA GLY A 87 3.39 -26.08 19.98
C GLY A 87 3.36 -26.04 21.52
N ILE A 88 4.33 -25.42 22.19
CA ILE A 88 4.31 -25.19 23.64
C ILE A 88 3.78 -23.78 23.91
N GLY A 89 2.66 -23.69 24.63
CA GLY A 89 2.06 -22.44 25.06
C GLY A 89 2.48 -22.06 26.48
N GLU A 90 2.90 -20.82 26.67
CA GLU A 90 3.14 -20.18 27.96
C GLU A 90 2.13 -19.05 28.15
N ARG A 91 1.57 -18.94 29.36
CA ARG A 91 0.68 -17.84 29.74
C ARG A 91 1.14 -17.22 31.05
N PHE A 92 1.24 -15.91 31.08
CA PHE A 92 1.59 -15.17 32.29
C PHE A 92 0.97 -13.76 32.27
N SER A 93 0.92 -13.10 33.42
CA SER A 93 0.48 -11.71 33.51
C SER A 93 1.69 -10.78 33.63
N THR A 94 1.74 -9.73 32.82
CA THR A 94 2.78 -8.71 32.89
C THR A 94 2.39 -7.53 33.78
N THR A 95 3.37 -6.99 34.51
CA THR A 95 3.23 -5.79 35.33
C THR A 95 3.52 -4.50 34.54
N THR A 96 4.10 -4.61 33.34
CA THR A 96 4.37 -3.49 32.43
C THR A 96 3.30 -3.39 31.33
N ASP A 97 3.46 -2.48 30.36
CA ASP A 97 2.67 -2.55 29.14
C ASP A 97 3.01 -3.82 28.33
N PRO A 98 2.05 -4.41 27.59
CA PRO A 98 2.29 -5.64 26.82
C PRO A 98 3.42 -5.52 25.78
N LEU A 99 3.57 -4.36 25.16
CA LEU A 99 4.59 -4.13 24.13
C LEU A 99 6.02 -4.25 24.69
N ASP A 100 6.21 -4.02 26.00
CA ASP A 100 7.47 -4.27 26.70
C ASP A 100 7.90 -5.75 26.67
N GLU A 101 6.95 -6.69 26.62
CA GLU A 101 7.29 -8.12 26.49
C GLU A 101 7.86 -8.44 25.11
N VAL A 102 7.36 -7.79 24.05
CA VAL A 102 7.96 -7.91 22.71
C VAL A 102 9.39 -7.35 22.73
N ARG A 103 9.62 -6.21 23.41
CA ARG A 103 10.96 -5.63 23.59
C ARG A 103 11.90 -6.58 24.33
N LYS A 104 11.48 -7.13 25.47
CA LYS A 104 12.27 -8.11 26.24
C LYS A 104 12.61 -9.35 25.42
N LEU A 105 11.65 -9.84 24.62
CA LEU A 105 11.87 -10.98 23.74
C LEU A 105 12.90 -10.67 22.65
N LEU A 106 12.76 -9.51 21.99
CA LEU A 106 13.64 -9.09 20.91
C LEU A 106 15.06 -8.74 21.38
N ALA A 107 15.21 -8.19 22.59
CA ALA A 107 16.52 -7.84 23.17
C ALA A 107 17.48 -9.03 23.35
N ARG A 108 16.97 -10.27 23.30
CA ARG A 108 17.78 -11.50 23.36
C ARG A 108 18.48 -11.82 22.04
N TYR A 109 18.08 -11.17 20.95
CA TYR A 109 18.61 -11.38 19.61
C TYR A 109 19.59 -10.26 19.26
N GLN A 110 20.86 -10.62 19.18
CA GLN A 110 21.95 -9.78 18.70
C GLN A 110 22.15 -10.09 17.22
N PHE A 111 21.44 -9.34 16.39
CA PHE A 111 21.46 -9.53 14.94
C PHE A 111 22.70 -8.90 14.30
N VAL A 112 23.35 -9.68 13.43
CA VAL A 112 24.52 -9.23 12.68
C VAL A 112 24.07 -8.89 11.27
N SER A 113 23.86 -7.59 11.03
CA SER A 113 23.38 -7.11 9.73
C SER A 113 24.39 -7.34 8.61
N HIS A 114 23.88 -7.47 7.38
CA HIS A 114 24.67 -7.62 6.17
C HIS A 114 24.34 -6.49 5.19
N PRO A 115 25.33 -5.82 4.55
CA PRO A 115 25.09 -4.64 3.71
C PRO A 115 24.13 -4.85 2.53
N GLU A 116 24.03 -6.08 2.04
CA GLU A 116 23.15 -6.44 0.91
C GLU A 116 21.67 -6.64 1.31
N LEU A 117 21.38 -6.66 2.60
CA LEU A 117 20.02 -6.84 3.10
C LEU A 117 19.28 -5.50 3.17
N PRO A 118 17.96 -5.50 2.87
CA PRO A 118 17.16 -4.31 3.03
C PRO A 118 16.95 -3.99 4.52
N ARG A 119 16.23 -2.90 4.79
CA ARG A 119 15.84 -2.44 6.13
C ARG A 119 15.08 -3.46 6.99
N PHE A 120 14.60 -4.56 6.39
CA PHE A 120 13.93 -5.63 7.10
C PHE A 120 14.48 -6.99 6.67
N ALA A 121 15.07 -7.69 7.63
CA ALA A 121 15.67 -9.01 7.44
C ALA A 121 15.12 -10.04 8.44
N GLY A 122 13.93 -9.80 9.00
CA GLY A 122 13.32 -10.63 10.03
C GLY A 122 13.15 -9.88 11.36
N GLY A 123 12.24 -10.39 12.19
CA GLY A 123 11.88 -9.74 13.45
C GLY A 123 10.45 -10.09 13.87
N ALA A 124 9.85 -9.24 14.72
CA ALA A 124 8.48 -9.41 15.18
C ALA A 124 7.51 -8.68 14.23
N VAL A 125 6.71 -9.44 13.49
CA VAL A 125 5.77 -8.93 12.47
C VAL A 125 4.33 -9.12 12.96
N GLY A 126 3.48 -8.11 12.79
CA GLY A 126 2.09 -8.23 13.22
C GLY A 126 1.38 -6.90 13.37
N PHE A 127 0.55 -6.79 14.40
CA PHE A 127 -0.22 -5.58 14.66
C PHE A 127 -0.30 -5.21 16.15
N LEU A 128 -0.53 -3.93 16.38
CA LEU A 128 -0.89 -3.32 17.64
C LEU A 128 -2.29 -2.69 17.48
N GLY A 129 -3.29 -3.26 18.14
CA GLY A 129 -4.67 -2.78 18.10
C GLY A 129 -4.83 -1.43 18.80
N TYR A 130 -5.85 -0.68 18.42
CA TYR A 130 -6.12 0.67 18.93
C TYR A 130 -6.20 0.72 20.46
N GLU A 131 -6.84 -0.29 21.08
CA GLU A 131 -6.99 -0.36 22.54
C GLU A 131 -5.67 -0.52 23.29
N ALA A 132 -4.57 -0.84 22.62
CA ALA A 132 -3.24 -0.86 23.24
C ALA A 132 -2.84 0.53 23.77
N VAL A 133 -3.43 1.62 23.24
CA VAL A 133 -3.16 2.98 23.71
C VAL A 133 -3.41 3.15 25.21
N ARG A 134 -4.35 2.41 25.81
CA ARG A 134 -4.66 2.52 27.25
C ARG A 134 -3.48 2.14 28.15
N PHE A 135 -2.52 1.38 27.61
CA PHE A 135 -1.30 1.03 28.34
C PHE A 135 -0.24 2.14 28.29
N PHE A 136 -0.31 3.02 27.29
CA PHE A 136 0.59 4.17 27.13
C PHE A 136 -0.01 5.45 27.72
N GLU A 137 -1.33 5.59 27.63
CA GLU A 137 -2.12 6.71 28.12
C GLU A 137 -3.27 6.20 29.03
N PRO A 138 -3.01 5.95 30.34
CA PRO A 138 -3.98 5.33 31.25
C PRO A 138 -5.29 6.12 31.47
N LYS A 139 -5.32 7.40 31.05
CA LYS A 139 -6.52 8.24 31.09
C LYS A 139 -7.50 7.93 29.95
N VAL A 140 -7.12 7.10 29.00
CA VAL A 140 -7.95 6.62 27.90
C VAL A 140 -8.48 5.24 28.29
N LEU A 141 -9.78 5.17 28.56
CA LEU A 141 -10.44 3.90 28.85
C LEU A 141 -10.77 3.17 27.55
N ALA A 142 -10.91 1.84 27.63
CA ALA A 142 -11.42 1.05 26.52
C ALA A 142 -12.94 1.20 26.42
N ALA A 143 -13.46 1.15 25.19
CA ALA A 143 -14.88 1.05 24.95
C ALA A 143 -15.47 -0.20 25.62
N ARG A 144 -16.76 -0.12 25.99
CA ARG A 144 -17.42 -1.12 26.83
C ARG A 144 -17.60 -2.46 26.12
N GLN A 145 -17.95 -2.43 24.84
CA GLN A 145 -18.23 -3.63 24.06
C GLN A 145 -16.99 -4.13 23.32
N ASP A 146 -16.72 -5.42 23.41
CA ASP A 146 -15.64 -6.13 22.74
C ASP A 146 -16.22 -7.34 21.98
N ASP A 147 -16.76 -7.07 20.80
CA ASP A 147 -17.49 -8.05 20.00
C ASP A 147 -16.57 -8.90 19.11
N LEU A 148 -15.45 -8.36 18.65
CA LEU A 148 -14.48 -9.11 17.86
C LEU A 148 -13.55 -9.99 18.71
N GLN A 149 -13.36 -9.62 19.99
CA GLN A 149 -12.49 -10.33 20.95
C GLN A 149 -11.09 -10.59 20.38
N LEU A 150 -10.53 -9.57 19.73
CA LEU A 150 -9.19 -9.61 19.16
C LEU A 150 -8.16 -9.32 20.26
N PRO A 151 -6.95 -9.88 20.18
CA PRO A 151 -5.88 -9.47 21.08
C PRO A 151 -5.51 -8.00 20.85
N GLU A 152 -5.10 -7.27 21.89
CA GLU A 152 -4.63 -5.89 21.73
C GLU A 152 -3.29 -5.80 20.99
N MET A 153 -2.52 -6.88 20.98
CA MET A 153 -1.37 -7.02 20.08
C MET A 153 -1.17 -8.49 19.71
N LEU A 154 -0.69 -8.72 18.49
CA LEU A 154 -0.20 -10.02 18.07
C LEU A 154 1.02 -9.80 17.19
N PHE A 155 2.15 -10.37 17.60
CA PHE A 155 3.36 -10.39 16.80
C PHE A 155 3.89 -11.82 16.64
N MET A 156 4.26 -12.16 15.42
CA MET A 156 4.92 -13.40 15.08
C MET A 156 6.39 -13.13 14.77
N LEU A 157 7.26 -13.87 15.45
CA LEU A 157 8.70 -13.74 15.33
C LEU A 157 9.18 -14.60 14.16
N THR A 158 9.52 -13.94 13.06
CA THR A 158 9.82 -14.60 11.78
C THR A 158 11.32 -14.68 11.57
N GLY A 159 11.81 -15.90 11.33
CA GLY A 159 13.21 -16.18 11.00
C GLY A 159 13.45 -16.29 9.50
N ASN A 160 12.45 -16.79 8.76
CA ASN A 160 12.52 -17.00 7.32
C ASN A 160 11.75 -15.89 6.62
N VAL A 161 12.39 -15.25 5.63
CA VAL A 161 11.80 -14.15 4.87
C VAL A 161 12.20 -14.29 3.40
N LEU A 162 11.22 -14.23 2.50
CA LEU A 162 11.44 -14.00 1.08
C LEU A 162 11.37 -12.51 0.83
N ILE A 163 12.40 -11.98 0.18
CA ILE A 163 12.57 -10.55 -0.08
C ILE A 163 12.58 -10.37 -1.59
N PHE A 164 11.55 -9.76 -2.12
CA PHE A 164 11.46 -9.39 -3.53
C PHE A 164 11.95 -7.97 -3.70
N ASP A 165 12.99 -7.75 -4.51
CA ASP A 165 13.46 -6.42 -4.92
C ASP A 165 12.94 -6.11 -6.33
N HIS A 166 11.87 -5.33 -6.42
CA HIS A 166 11.21 -5.02 -7.69
C HIS A 166 12.08 -4.15 -8.61
N ARG A 167 13.04 -3.41 -8.03
CA ARG A 167 13.96 -2.56 -8.79
C ARG A 167 15.05 -3.40 -9.45
N LEU A 168 15.61 -4.35 -8.70
CA LEU A 168 16.64 -5.26 -9.22
C LEU A 168 16.05 -6.50 -9.90
N ARG A 169 14.73 -6.71 -9.81
CA ARG A 169 14.02 -7.91 -10.27
C ARG A 169 14.64 -9.19 -9.69
N SER A 170 14.96 -9.16 -8.41
CA SER A 170 15.59 -10.26 -7.70
C SER A 170 14.76 -10.76 -6.53
N LEU A 171 14.96 -12.03 -6.19
CA LEU A 171 14.40 -12.70 -5.04
C LEU A 171 15.53 -13.15 -4.13
N LYS A 172 15.56 -12.66 -2.89
CA LYS A 172 16.43 -13.19 -1.84
C LYS A 172 15.62 -14.12 -0.94
N ILE A 173 16.12 -15.33 -0.76
CA ILE A 173 15.62 -16.26 0.26
C ILE A 173 16.52 -16.10 1.47
N LEU A 174 15.98 -15.61 2.58
CA LEU A 174 16.72 -15.36 3.81
C LEU A 174 16.25 -16.28 4.93
N VAL A 175 17.20 -16.91 5.59
CA VAL A 175 17.03 -17.72 6.80
C VAL A 175 17.90 -17.12 7.90
N ASN A 176 17.27 -16.61 8.96
CA ASN A 176 18.00 -16.20 10.16
C ASN A 176 18.46 -17.42 10.94
N ALA A 177 19.77 -17.62 11.02
CA ALA A 177 20.38 -18.67 11.78
C ALA A 177 20.56 -18.23 13.25
N PHE A 178 19.82 -18.86 14.14
CA PHE A 178 19.86 -18.58 15.58
C PHE A 178 20.83 -19.53 16.28
N LEU A 179 21.83 -19.00 16.97
CA LEU A 179 22.84 -19.84 17.62
C LEU A 179 22.26 -20.65 18.79
N ASP A 180 21.44 -20.04 19.65
CA ASP A 180 20.75 -20.67 20.79
C ASP A 180 21.63 -21.63 21.64
N GLY A 181 22.94 -21.36 21.76
CA GLY A 181 23.91 -22.22 22.46
C GLY A 181 24.38 -23.47 21.69
N GLY A 182 23.96 -23.65 20.44
CA GLY A 182 24.46 -24.69 19.53
C GLY A 182 25.81 -24.35 18.90
N SER A 183 26.50 -25.36 18.35
CA SER A 183 27.74 -25.14 17.59
C SER A 183 27.43 -24.36 16.29
N PRO A 184 28.15 -23.27 15.99
CA PRO A 184 27.93 -22.46 14.79
C PRO A 184 27.92 -23.27 13.49
N GLU A 185 28.76 -24.29 13.35
CA GLU A 185 28.85 -25.15 12.17
C GLU A 185 27.54 -25.92 11.95
N LYS A 186 26.97 -26.50 13.03
CA LYS A 186 25.69 -27.22 12.96
C LYS A 186 24.53 -26.28 12.66
N VAL A 187 24.57 -25.07 13.21
CA VAL A 187 23.55 -24.04 12.98
C VAL A 187 23.59 -23.56 11.53
N TYR A 188 24.78 -23.32 10.98
CA TYR A 188 24.95 -22.99 9.56
C TYR A 188 24.44 -24.11 8.65
N ALA A 189 24.81 -25.37 8.92
CA ALA A 189 24.35 -26.50 8.13
C ALA A 189 22.82 -26.58 8.08
N ARG A 190 22.13 -26.38 9.21
CA ARG A 190 20.66 -26.35 9.27
C ARG A 190 20.06 -25.16 8.52
N ALA A 191 20.72 -23.99 8.55
CA ALA A 191 20.28 -22.82 7.79
C ALA A 191 20.36 -23.06 6.28
N VAL A 192 21.43 -23.72 5.82
CA VAL A 192 21.58 -24.16 4.43
C VAL A 192 20.52 -25.19 4.04
N GLU A 193 20.28 -26.20 4.87
CA GLU A 193 19.20 -27.18 4.66
C GLU A 193 17.82 -26.51 4.57
N SER A 194 17.58 -25.48 5.39
CA SER A 194 16.34 -24.70 5.36
C SER A 194 16.21 -23.88 4.08
N LEU A 195 17.30 -23.27 3.60
CA LEU A 195 17.33 -22.58 2.30
C LEU A 195 16.98 -23.54 1.17
N ASP A 196 17.60 -24.72 1.13
CA ASP A 196 17.33 -25.74 0.12
C ASP A 196 15.86 -26.20 0.15
N SER A 197 15.28 -26.38 1.34
CA SER A 197 13.86 -26.74 1.50
C SER A 197 12.92 -25.64 0.98
N ILE A 198 13.22 -24.37 1.27
CA ILE A 198 12.41 -23.23 0.81
C ILE A 198 12.51 -23.10 -0.71
N MET A 199 13.71 -23.29 -1.28
CA MET A 199 13.92 -23.31 -2.73
C MET A 199 13.12 -24.43 -3.40
N GLN A 200 13.10 -25.62 -2.82
CA GLN A 200 12.33 -26.74 -3.33
C GLN A 200 10.84 -26.41 -3.34
N GLN A 201 10.28 -25.90 -2.24
CA GLN A 201 8.87 -25.51 -2.15
C GLN A 201 8.51 -24.37 -3.13
N LEU A 202 9.41 -23.41 -3.33
CA LEU A 202 9.24 -22.38 -4.36
C LEU A 202 9.21 -22.96 -5.78
N SER A 203 9.93 -24.05 -6.05
CA SER A 203 9.91 -24.68 -7.37
C SER A 203 8.63 -25.49 -7.67
N GLU A 204 7.84 -25.81 -6.65
CA GLU A 204 6.61 -26.58 -6.82
C GLU A 204 5.52 -25.74 -7.50
N PRO A 205 4.71 -26.33 -8.40
CA PRO A 205 3.56 -25.65 -8.97
C PRO A 205 2.54 -25.33 -7.89
N THR A 206 1.78 -24.24 -8.07
CA THR A 206 0.73 -23.85 -7.15
C THR A 206 -0.51 -23.43 -7.91
N ASP A 207 -1.66 -23.88 -7.42
CA ASP A 207 -2.94 -23.44 -7.93
C ASP A 207 -3.29 -22.07 -7.36
N LEU A 208 -3.16 -21.06 -8.21
CA LEU A 208 -3.70 -19.72 -8.00
C LEU A 208 -4.85 -19.53 -8.98
N PRO A 209 -6.10 -19.81 -8.57
CA PRO A 209 -7.24 -19.68 -9.46
C PRO A 209 -7.37 -18.23 -9.92
N LEU A 210 -7.74 -18.04 -11.18
CA LEU A 210 -8.08 -16.72 -11.69
C LEU A 210 -9.32 -16.21 -10.94
N VAL A 211 -9.22 -15.01 -10.38
CA VAL A 211 -10.38 -14.35 -9.77
C VAL A 211 -11.09 -13.61 -10.88
N ALA A 212 -12.28 -14.08 -11.25
CA ALA A 212 -13.11 -13.40 -12.23
C ALA A 212 -13.57 -12.05 -11.67
N VAL A 213 -13.44 -11.00 -12.48
CA VAL A 213 -14.17 -9.75 -12.22
C VAL A 213 -15.62 -10.04 -12.60
N VAL A 214 -16.46 -10.22 -11.59
CA VAL A 214 -17.90 -10.49 -11.80
C VAL A 214 -18.62 -9.14 -11.74
N ASP A 215 -19.40 -8.80 -12.77
CA ASP A 215 -20.39 -7.72 -12.68
C ASP A 215 -21.40 -8.13 -11.61
N GLY A 216 -21.32 -7.50 -10.45
CA GLY A 216 -21.95 -8.00 -9.23
C GLY A 216 -23.47 -8.04 -9.32
N GLU A 217 -24.03 -9.21 -8.99
CA GLU A 217 -25.34 -9.25 -8.34
C GLU A 217 -25.34 -8.23 -7.17
N LYS A 218 -26.46 -7.52 -6.97
CA LYS A 218 -26.62 -6.58 -5.85
C LYS A 218 -26.42 -7.32 -4.53
N GLN A 219 -25.21 -7.29 -4.00
CA GLN A 219 -24.92 -7.74 -2.64
C GLN A 219 -25.73 -6.87 -1.68
N PRO A 220 -26.33 -7.44 -0.62
CA PRO A 220 -26.97 -6.64 0.40
C PRO A 220 -25.93 -5.68 1.01
N PRO A 221 -26.33 -4.43 1.34
CA PRO A 221 -25.42 -3.49 1.95
C PRO A 221 -24.86 -4.07 3.26
N PRO A 222 -23.58 -3.82 3.57
CA PRO A 222 -22.99 -4.36 4.78
C PRO A 222 -23.69 -3.79 6.01
N ARG A 223 -23.80 -4.62 7.05
CA ARG A 223 -24.50 -4.25 8.29
C ARG A 223 -23.57 -3.44 9.18
N SER A 224 -24.00 -2.25 9.60
CA SER A 224 -23.25 -1.43 10.56
C SER A 224 -23.60 -1.78 12.02
N ASN A 225 -22.64 -1.60 12.92
CA ASN A 225 -22.87 -1.60 14.37
C ASN A 225 -23.59 -0.33 14.87
N PHE A 226 -23.59 0.73 14.05
CA PHE A 226 -24.32 1.97 14.30
C PHE A 226 -25.65 2.01 13.52
N ARG A 227 -26.71 2.52 14.16
CA ARG A 227 -27.84 3.06 13.40
C ARG A 227 -27.45 4.44 12.89
N ARG A 228 -28.02 4.83 11.74
CA ARG A 228 -27.75 6.14 11.12
C ARG A 228 -28.00 7.29 12.11
N GLU A 229 -29.12 7.25 12.82
CA GLU A 229 -29.51 8.30 13.77
C GLU A 229 -28.59 8.34 15.00
N ASP A 230 -28.07 7.18 15.43
CA ASP A 230 -27.10 7.09 16.53
C ASP A 230 -25.76 7.73 16.13
N PHE A 231 -25.30 7.48 14.90
CA PHE A 231 -24.06 8.08 14.41
C PHE A 231 -24.20 9.59 14.27
N GLN A 232 -25.32 10.07 13.71
CA GLN A 232 -25.59 11.50 13.60
C GLN A 232 -25.65 12.20 14.97
N ARG A 233 -26.24 11.54 15.99
CA ARG A 233 -26.20 12.04 17.37
C ARG A 233 -24.78 12.10 17.92
N ALA A 234 -23.94 11.09 17.64
CA ALA A 234 -22.55 11.11 18.05
C ALA A 234 -21.77 12.28 17.39
N VAL A 235 -22.04 12.59 16.12
CA VAL A 235 -21.46 13.75 15.44
C VAL A 235 -21.89 15.06 16.10
N GLU A 236 -23.19 15.25 16.39
CA GLU A 236 -23.63 16.46 17.09
C GLU A 236 -23.03 16.59 18.49
N ARG A 237 -22.92 15.46 19.21
CA ARG A 237 -22.26 15.44 20.53
C ARG A 237 -20.77 15.78 20.44
N ALA A 238 -20.07 15.30 19.41
CA ALA A 238 -18.68 15.70 19.15
C ALA A 238 -18.56 17.20 18.87
N LYS A 239 -19.50 17.78 18.11
CA LYS A 239 -19.56 19.23 17.86
C LYS A 239 -19.81 20.03 19.14
N GLU A 240 -20.58 19.51 20.09
CA GLU A 240 -20.72 20.14 21.42
C GLU A 240 -19.39 20.19 22.17
N TYR A 241 -18.60 19.11 22.16
CA TYR A 241 -17.25 19.10 22.74
C TYR A 241 -16.33 20.12 22.05
N ILE A 242 -16.42 20.26 20.72
CA ILE A 242 -15.65 21.25 19.97
C ILE A 242 -16.05 22.68 20.37
N ARG A 243 -17.36 22.98 20.44
CA ARG A 243 -17.87 24.30 20.86
C ARG A 243 -17.50 24.65 22.30
N ALA A 244 -17.39 23.65 23.18
CA ALA A 244 -16.94 23.83 24.55
C ALA A 244 -15.42 24.10 24.66
N GLY A 245 -14.66 23.89 23.58
CA GLY A 245 -13.21 24.05 23.57
C GLY A 245 -12.43 22.84 24.08
N ASP A 246 -13.08 21.67 24.22
CA ASP A 246 -12.43 20.45 24.70
C ASP A 246 -11.47 19.87 23.64
N ILE A 247 -11.85 19.97 22.37
CA ILE A 247 -11.13 19.45 21.21
C ILE A 247 -11.30 20.39 20.01
N PHE A 248 -10.35 20.35 19.08
CA PHE A 248 -10.45 20.94 17.74
C PHE A 248 -11.11 19.97 16.76
N GLN A 249 -10.77 18.68 16.88
CA GLN A 249 -11.23 17.61 16.00
C GLN A 249 -11.30 16.28 16.75
N VAL A 250 -12.25 15.43 16.37
CA VAL A 250 -12.29 14.00 16.73
C VAL A 250 -12.67 13.17 15.52
N VAL A 251 -12.08 11.99 15.37
CA VAL A 251 -12.37 11.09 14.26
C VAL A 251 -13.26 9.97 14.77
N LEU A 252 -14.55 10.02 14.47
CA LEU A 252 -15.52 8.97 14.82
C LEU A 252 -15.60 7.93 13.71
N SER A 253 -15.89 6.69 14.08
CA SER A 253 -15.95 5.57 13.16
C SER A 253 -17.08 4.61 13.48
N GLN A 254 -17.48 3.84 12.48
CA GLN A 254 -18.45 2.75 12.61
C GLN A 254 -17.93 1.52 11.86
N ARG A 255 -18.26 0.34 12.40
CA ARG A 255 -17.85 -0.96 11.85
C ARG A 255 -18.99 -1.59 11.08
N PHE A 256 -18.63 -2.12 9.93
CA PHE A 256 -19.47 -2.81 8.98
C PHE A 256 -19.09 -4.28 8.92
N GLU A 257 -20.07 -5.16 8.77
CA GLU A 257 -19.87 -6.60 8.57
C GLU A 257 -20.61 -7.12 7.34
N SER A 258 -20.01 -8.10 6.68
CA SER A 258 -20.65 -8.87 5.61
C SER A 258 -20.23 -10.34 5.67
N PRO A 259 -21.09 -11.31 5.30
CA PRO A 259 -20.69 -12.70 5.14
C PRO A 259 -19.54 -12.83 4.14
N PHE A 260 -18.53 -13.62 4.47
CA PHE A 260 -17.39 -13.86 3.59
C PHE A 260 -16.82 -15.27 3.81
N ASN A 261 -16.80 -16.06 2.74
CA ASN A 261 -16.32 -17.45 2.74
C ASN A 261 -15.06 -17.65 1.89
N GLY A 262 -14.52 -16.58 1.29
CA GLY A 262 -13.30 -16.65 0.48
C GLY A 262 -12.04 -16.76 1.32
N GLY A 263 -10.90 -17.04 0.68
CA GLY A 263 -9.60 -17.05 1.34
C GLY A 263 -9.05 -15.63 1.56
N PRO A 264 -8.24 -15.39 2.61
CA PRO A 264 -7.59 -14.10 2.84
C PRO A 264 -6.76 -13.59 1.65
N LEU A 265 -6.07 -14.50 0.95
CA LEU A 265 -5.28 -14.14 -0.22
C LEU A 265 -6.14 -13.71 -1.41
N ASP A 266 -7.33 -14.29 -1.60
CA ASP A 266 -8.23 -13.87 -2.68
C ASP A 266 -8.81 -12.48 -2.36
N PHE A 267 -9.15 -12.24 -1.10
CA PHE A 267 -9.52 -10.90 -0.63
C PHE A 267 -8.39 -9.88 -0.92
N TYR A 268 -7.16 -10.25 -0.57
CA TYR A 268 -5.98 -9.43 -0.82
C TYR A 268 -5.78 -9.13 -2.31
N ARG A 269 -5.92 -10.13 -3.19
CA ARG A 269 -5.76 -9.98 -4.64
C ARG A 269 -6.80 -9.03 -5.23
N CYS A 270 -8.06 -9.13 -4.78
CA CYS A 270 -9.11 -8.17 -5.15
C CYS A 270 -8.77 -6.76 -4.68
N LEU A 271 -8.34 -6.61 -3.42
CA LEU A 271 -7.99 -5.31 -2.86
C LEU A 271 -6.80 -4.68 -3.58
N ARG A 272 -5.77 -5.48 -3.89
CA ARG A 272 -4.59 -5.08 -4.67
C ARG A 272 -4.93 -4.61 -6.07
N PHE A 273 -5.96 -5.18 -6.68
CA PHE A 273 -6.46 -4.77 -8.00
C PHE A 273 -7.25 -3.46 -7.93
N ILE A 274 -8.12 -3.31 -6.92
CA ILE A 274 -9.04 -2.17 -6.81
C ILE A 274 -8.34 -0.92 -6.27
N ASN A 275 -7.56 -1.07 -5.20
CA ASN A 275 -6.93 0.04 -4.48
C ASN A 275 -5.49 -0.33 -4.09
N PRO A 276 -4.51 -0.25 -5.00
CA PRO A 276 -3.10 -0.33 -4.61
C PRO A 276 -2.72 0.87 -3.73
N SER A 277 -1.96 0.63 -2.66
CA SER A 277 -1.47 1.66 -1.72
C SER A 277 0.01 1.44 -1.34
N PRO A 278 0.66 2.38 -0.63
CA PRO A 278 2.05 2.23 -0.20
C PRO A 278 2.25 1.06 0.79
N TYR A 279 1.21 0.70 1.54
CA TYR A 279 1.23 -0.38 2.52
C TYR A 279 0.11 -1.39 2.27
N MET A 280 0.43 -2.43 1.51
CA MET A 280 -0.44 -3.58 1.30
C MET A 280 -0.03 -4.71 2.24
N PHE A 281 -0.99 -5.36 2.89
CA PHE A 281 -0.70 -6.48 3.76
C PHE A 281 -1.76 -7.58 3.73
N CYS A 282 -1.31 -8.81 3.92
CA CYS A 282 -2.13 -9.97 4.23
C CYS A 282 -1.44 -10.75 5.35
N LEU A 283 -2.01 -10.76 6.55
CA LEU A 283 -1.48 -11.49 7.71
C LEU A 283 -2.48 -12.58 8.11
N ASN A 284 -2.01 -13.82 8.15
CA ASN A 284 -2.76 -14.96 8.66
C ASN A 284 -2.33 -15.20 10.12
N PHE A 285 -3.29 -15.28 11.03
CA PHE A 285 -3.05 -15.52 12.45
C PHE A 285 -3.63 -16.87 12.90
N GLY A 286 -3.27 -17.92 12.18
CA GLY A 286 -3.81 -19.27 12.36
C GLY A 286 -5.27 -19.37 11.95
N ASP A 287 -5.98 -20.26 12.61
CA ASP A 287 -7.41 -20.52 12.36
C ASP A 287 -8.34 -19.49 13.04
N ASP A 288 -7.80 -18.53 13.80
CA ASP A 288 -8.60 -17.54 14.54
C ASP A 288 -9.10 -16.40 13.63
N PHE A 289 -8.17 -15.69 12.96
CA PHE A 289 -8.52 -14.64 12.01
C PHE A 289 -7.37 -14.29 11.06
N ALA A 290 -7.71 -13.53 10.01
CA ALA A 290 -6.74 -12.88 9.14
C ALA A 290 -6.98 -11.36 9.09
N LEU A 291 -5.91 -10.61 8.81
CA LEU A 291 -5.93 -9.17 8.64
C LEU A 291 -5.42 -8.83 7.24
N VAL A 292 -6.29 -8.23 6.41
CA VAL A 292 -5.98 -7.94 5.00
C VAL A 292 -6.26 -6.47 4.73
N GLY A 293 -5.35 -5.74 4.09
CA GLY A 293 -5.55 -4.30 3.91
C GLY A 293 -4.63 -3.62 2.92
N SER A 294 -5.01 -2.37 2.62
CA SER A 294 -4.35 -1.47 1.68
C SER A 294 -4.33 -0.07 2.28
N SER A 295 -3.42 0.13 3.24
CA SER A 295 -3.35 1.39 3.98
C SER A 295 -2.63 2.46 3.15
N PRO A 296 -3.24 3.65 3.00
CA PRO A 296 -2.61 4.77 2.31
C PRO A 296 -1.59 5.51 3.18
N GLU A 297 -1.59 5.29 4.49
CA GLU A 297 -0.93 6.20 5.44
C GLU A 297 0.06 5.48 6.36
N MET A 298 1.28 5.99 6.40
CA MET A 298 2.33 5.55 7.32
C MET A 298 1.99 6.02 8.74
N HIS A 299 2.18 5.16 9.74
CA HIS A 299 2.10 5.57 11.14
C HIS A 299 3.41 6.21 11.58
N VAL A 300 4.50 5.44 11.61
CA VAL A 300 5.86 5.92 11.87
C VAL A 300 6.87 4.90 11.38
N ARG A 301 8.03 5.40 10.97
CA ARG A 301 9.22 4.60 10.62
C ARG A 301 10.41 5.02 11.46
N LEU A 302 11.23 4.05 11.87
CA LEU A 302 12.55 4.24 12.47
C LEU A 302 13.56 3.43 11.66
N VAL A 303 14.53 4.10 11.04
CA VAL A 303 15.67 3.45 10.36
C VAL A 303 16.98 3.95 10.96
N GLY A 304 17.74 3.04 11.57
CA GLY A 304 18.86 3.40 12.44
C GLY A 304 18.39 4.34 13.54
N ASN A 305 18.83 5.60 13.48
CA ASN A 305 18.43 6.64 14.43
C ASN A 305 17.47 7.68 13.83
N THR A 306 16.92 7.47 12.63
CA THR A 306 16.04 8.45 11.97
C THR A 306 14.59 8.05 12.14
N ILE A 307 13.83 8.87 12.87
CA ILE A 307 12.38 8.77 13.01
C ILE A 307 11.75 9.56 11.86
N GLU A 308 10.76 8.99 11.20
CA GLU A 308 10.04 9.59 10.07
C GLU A 308 8.53 9.39 10.24
N ILE A 309 7.76 10.48 10.09
CA ILE A 309 6.30 10.48 9.95
C ILE A 309 5.98 11.32 8.72
N ARG A 310 5.07 10.83 7.87
CA ARG A 310 4.60 11.55 6.68
C ARG A 310 3.11 11.83 6.78
N PRO A 311 2.71 12.98 7.35
CA PRO A 311 1.31 13.40 7.38
C PRO A 311 0.76 13.57 5.97
N ILE A 312 -0.49 13.12 5.78
CA ILE A 312 -1.23 13.22 4.53
C ILE A 312 -2.58 13.89 4.84
N ALA A 313 -2.91 14.95 4.13
CA ALA A 313 -4.25 15.56 4.14
C ALA A 313 -4.56 16.18 2.78
N GLY A 314 -5.81 16.60 2.60
CA GLY A 314 -6.28 17.13 1.33
C GLY A 314 -6.38 16.06 0.25
N THR A 315 -7.50 16.03 -0.45
CA THR A 315 -7.69 15.10 -1.56
C THR A 315 -8.30 15.82 -2.75
N ARG A 316 -7.73 15.60 -3.93
CA ARG A 316 -8.39 15.91 -5.22
C ARG A 316 -8.26 14.73 -6.16
N ALA A 317 -9.24 14.57 -7.04
CA ALA A 317 -9.16 13.60 -8.13
C ALA A 317 -8.08 14.00 -9.13
N ARG A 318 -7.45 13.00 -9.76
CA ARG A 318 -6.52 13.24 -10.87
C ARG A 318 -7.26 13.91 -12.04
N GLY A 319 -6.59 14.87 -12.67
CA GLY A 319 -7.13 15.58 -13.83
C GLY A 319 -7.12 14.71 -15.09
N LEU A 320 -8.13 14.90 -15.94
CA LEU A 320 -8.25 14.19 -17.23
C LEU A 320 -7.17 14.54 -18.24
N THR A 321 -6.46 15.63 -18.02
CA THR A 321 -5.34 16.10 -18.83
C THR A 321 -4.25 16.61 -17.90
N PRO A 322 -2.97 16.66 -18.32
CA PRO A 322 -1.90 17.21 -17.49
C PRO A 322 -2.19 18.64 -17.02
N ALA A 323 -2.78 19.49 -17.87
CA ALA A 323 -3.14 20.86 -17.49
C ALA A 323 -4.25 20.91 -16.42
N HIS A 324 -5.25 20.04 -16.52
CA HIS A 324 -6.30 19.91 -15.50
C HIS A 324 -5.74 19.32 -14.20
N ASP A 325 -4.80 18.37 -14.28
CA ASP A 325 -4.15 17.77 -13.11
C ASP A 325 -3.32 18.81 -12.34
N GLU A 326 -2.57 19.66 -13.04
CA GLU A 326 -1.86 20.79 -12.43
C GLU A 326 -2.82 21.84 -11.86
N ALA A 327 -3.96 22.09 -12.51
CA ALA A 327 -4.97 23.00 -11.97
C ALA A 327 -5.57 22.46 -10.66
N ASN A 328 -5.89 21.16 -10.61
CA ASN A 328 -6.40 20.51 -9.39
C ASN A 328 -5.36 20.55 -8.26
N ALA A 329 -4.08 20.34 -8.58
CA ALA A 329 -2.99 20.44 -7.62
C ALA A 329 -2.84 21.87 -7.08
N ALA A 330 -2.88 22.88 -7.96
CA ALA A 330 -2.81 24.27 -7.58
C ALA A 330 -4.03 24.71 -6.74
N GLU A 331 -5.23 24.23 -7.08
CA GLU A 331 -6.44 24.47 -6.30
C GLU A 331 -6.35 23.87 -4.90
N LEU A 332 -5.90 22.61 -4.80
CA LEU A 332 -5.73 21.92 -3.52
C LEU A 332 -4.73 22.65 -2.61
N LEU A 333 -3.60 23.10 -3.17
CA LEU A 333 -2.60 23.88 -2.44
C LEU A 333 -3.06 25.30 -2.12
N ALA A 334 -4.07 25.83 -2.81
CA ALA A 334 -4.65 27.15 -2.54
C ALA A 334 -5.79 27.10 -1.50
N ASP A 335 -6.38 25.93 -1.27
CA ASP A 335 -7.51 25.74 -0.37
C ASP A 335 -7.12 26.05 1.10
N PRO A 336 -7.63 27.13 1.71
CA PRO A 336 -7.23 27.53 3.05
C PRO A 336 -7.68 26.52 4.12
N LYS A 337 -8.74 25.74 3.88
CA LYS A 337 -9.22 24.73 4.81
C LYS A 337 -8.25 23.55 4.86
N GLU A 338 -7.94 22.99 3.68
CA GLU A 338 -7.06 21.83 3.54
C GLU A 338 -5.64 22.12 4.06
N ARG A 339 -5.13 23.33 3.78
CA ARG A 339 -3.83 23.78 4.32
C ARG A 339 -3.83 23.88 5.84
N ALA A 340 -4.90 24.43 6.43
CA ALA A 340 -4.97 24.60 7.88
C ALA A 340 -5.03 23.24 8.59
N GLU A 341 -5.82 22.31 8.08
CA GLU A 341 -5.88 20.93 8.56
C GLU A 341 -4.51 20.25 8.44
N HIS A 342 -3.86 20.40 7.29
CA HIS A 342 -2.54 19.81 7.07
C HIS A 342 -1.46 20.37 8.01
N ILE A 343 -1.43 21.69 8.25
CA ILE A 343 -0.48 22.31 9.21
C ILE A 343 -0.66 21.72 10.60
N MET A 344 -1.92 21.56 11.03
CA MET A 344 -2.23 20.96 12.33
C MET A 344 -1.65 19.55 12.44
N LEU A 345 -1.78 18.71 11.40
CA LEU A 345 -1.22 17.36 11.38
C LEU A 345 0.31 17.36 11.38
N VAL A 346 0.94 18.30 10.66
CA VAL A 346 2.40 18.49 10.70
C VAL A 346 2.86 18.86 12.10
N ASP A 347 2.16 19.77 12.78
CA ASP A 347 2.50 20.15 14.15
C ASP A 347 2.30 19.01 15.16
N LEU A 348 1.27 18.18 14.96
CA LEU A 348 1.08 16.99 15.78
C LEU A 348 2.21 15.96 15.56
N ALA A 349 2.59 15.71 14.31
CA ALA A 349 3.73 14.84 13.99
C ALA A 349 5.05 15.39 14.57
N ARG A 350 5.26 16.71 14.51
CA ARG A 350 6.42 17.36 15.16
C ARG A 350 6.41 17.17 16.68
N ASN A 351 5.25 17.28 17.31
CA ASN A 351 5.10 17.04 18.75
C ASN A 351 5.44 15.59 19.11
N ASP A 352 4.86 14.64 18.38
CA ASP A 352 5.06 13.21 18.61
C ASP A 352 6.53 12.81 18.43
N VAL A 353 7.17 13.22 17.31
CA VAL A 353 8.60 12.97 17.07
C VAL A 353 9.46 13.69 18.12
N GLY A 354 9.11 14.92 18.49
CA GLY A 354 9.83 15.71 19.50
C GLY A 354 9.87 15.07 20.89
N ARG A 355 8.89 14.23 21.24
CA ARG A 355 8.89 13.50 22.52
C ARG A 355 10.02 12.48 22.64
N VAL A 356 10.56 11.99 21.52
CA VAL A 356 11.54 10.89 21.46
C VAL A 356 12.82 11.25 20.69
N ALA A 357 12.83 12.38 19.98
CA ALA A 357 13.98 12.88 19.24
C ALA A 357 14.92 13.74 20.09
N GLU A 358 16.19 13.82 19.68
CA GLU A 358 17.19 14.71 20.25
C GLU A 358 16.79 16.17 20.03
N PHE A 359 17.07 17.01 21.03
CA PHE A 359 16.75 18.43 20.97
C PHE A 359 17.38 19.10 19.74
N GLY A 360 16.60 19.91 19.02
CA GLY A 360 17.03 20.61 17.81
C GLY A 360 17.16 19.74 16.56
N THR A 361 16.83 18.43 16.60
CA THR A 361 16.95 17.55 15.43
C THR A 361 15.65 17.38 14.64
N VAL A 362 14.50 17.74 15.21
CA VAL A 362 13.19 17.64 14.55
C VAL A 362 13.06 18.69 13.46
N ARG A 363 12.80 18.25 12.22
CA ARG A 363 12.72 19.11 11.03
C ARG A 363 11.58 18.66 10.14
N VAL A 364 10.97 19.62 9.46
CA VAL A 364 10.08 19.35 8.32
C VAL A 364 10.93 19.44 7.06
N THR A 365 11.18 18.31 6.39
CA THR A 365 12.05 18.26 5.20
C THR A 365 11.30 18.48 3.89
N GLU A 366 10.01 18.15 3.88
CA GLU A 366 9.07 18.40 2.78
C GLU A 366 7.84 19.05 3.40
N MET A 367 7.35 20.15 2.83
CA MET A 367 6.23 20.90 3.37
C MET A 367 5.21 21.20 2.27
N MET A 368 3.99 20.70 2.44
CA MET A 368 2.87 20.85 1.52
C MET A 368 3.20 20.50 0.06
N GLU A 369 3.88 19.38 -0.16
CA GLU A 369 4.15 18.87 -1.50
C GLU A 369 2.95 18.06 -2.03
N ILE A 370 2.72 18.08 -3.34
CA ILE A 370 1.66 17.29 -3.97
C ILE A 370 2.19 15.91 -4.36
N GLU A 371 1.70 14.88 -3.68
CA GLU A 371 1.96 13.49 -4.05
C GLU A 371 0.79 12.95 -4.89
N ARG A 372 1.11 12.43 -6.08
CA ARG A 372 0.13 11.95 -7.06
C ARG A 372 0.03 10.44 -7.01
N TYR A 373 -1.19 9.95 -6.81
CA TYR A 373 -1.56 8.54 -6.81
C TYR A 373 -2.30 8.19 -8.11
N SER A 374 -2.67 6.92 -8.29
CA SER A 374 -3.36 6.44 -9.51
C SER A 374 -4.67 7.19 -9.79
N HIS A 375 -5.45 7.50 -8.74
CA HIS A 375 -6.78 8.10 -8.88
C HIS A 375 -6.95 9.43 -8.13
N VAL A 376 -6.07 9.72 -7.18
CA VAL A 376 -6.15 10.93 -6.34
C VAL A 376 -4.78 11.59 -6.20
N MET A 377 -4.75 12.81 -5.67
CA MET A 377 -3.55 13.49 -5.20
C MET A 377 -3.77 14.01 -3.77
N HIS A 378 -2.69 14.08 -3.00
CA HIS A 378 -2.72 14.51 -1.61
C HIS A 378 -1.66 15.58 -1.32
N ILE A 379 -1.92 16.42 -0.31
CA ILE A 379 -0.91 17.26 0.31
C ILE A 379 -0.13 16.38 1.28
N VAL A 380 1.18 16.30 1.10
CA VAL A 380 2.08 15.49 1.92
C VAL A 380 3.15 16.37 2.53
N SER A 381 3.59 16.02 3.73
CA SER A 381 4.78 16.60 4.35
C SER A 381 5.59 15.52 5.00
N ASN A 382 6.87 15.80 5.24
CA ASN A 382 7.77 14.85 5.88
C ASN A 382 8.38 15.46 7.13
N VAL A 383 8.14 14.80 8.27
CA VAL A 383 8.66 15.19 9.58
C VAL A 383 9.68 14.16 10.01
N VAL A 384 10.92 14.60 10.18
CA VAL A 384 12.04 13.75 10.59
C VAL A 384 12.65 14.21 11.90
N GLY A 385 13.20 13.28 12.67
CA GLY A 385 13.97 13.56 13.87
C GLY A 385 15.02 12.49 14.13
N ARG A 386 16.10 12.85 14.83
CA ARG A 386 17.09 11.85 15.27
C ARG A 386 16.66 11.31 16.62
N SER A 387 16.47 10.00 16.77
CA SER A 387 16.11 9.38 18.05
C SER A 387 17.16 9.68 19.13
N ARG A 388 16.72 9.90 20.37
CA ARG A 388 17.64 10.12 21.51
C ARG A 388 18.45 8.86 21.80
N ALA A 389 19.63 9.04 22.37
CA ALA A 389 20.44 7.93 22.86
C ALA A 389 19.63 7.03 23.81
N GLY A 390 19.65 5.72 23.57
CA GLY A 390 18.89 4.72 24.33
C GLY A 390 17.40 4.60 23.94
N CYS A 391 16.88 5.46 23.06
CA CYS A 391 15.53 5.36 22.54
C CYS A 391 15.43 4.20 21.55
N THR A 392 14.46 3.32 21.76
CA THR A 392 14.18 2.16 20.89
C THR A 392 12.95 2.41 20.02
N ALA A 393 12.73 1.56 19.01
CA ALA A 393 11.50 1.55 18.22
C ALA A 393 10.23 1.49 19.09
N PHE A 394 10.27 0.80 20.23
CA PHE A 394 9.13 0.69 21.14
C PHE A 394 8.80 2.02 21.80
N ASP A 395 9.80 2.83 22.13
CA ASP A 395 9.60 4.17 22.69
C ASP A 395 9.01 5.12 21.65
N VAL A 396 9.46 5.00 20.39
CA VAL A 396 8.89 5.74 19.25
C VAL A 396 7.40 5.41 19.10
N VAL A 397 7.04 4.12 19.08
CA VAL A 397 5.63 3.70 19.00
C VAL A 397 4.81 4.25 20.17
N ARG A 398 5.29 4.15 21.42
CA ARG A 398 4.59 4.72 22.59
C ARG A 398 4.36 6.23 22.49
N ALA A 399 5.27 6.95 21.84
CA ALA A 399 5.17 8.40 21.69
C ALA A 399 4.22 8.83 20.57
N THR A 400 4.14 8.05 19.49
CA THR A 400 3.39 8.41 18.27
C THR A 400 1.98 7.80 18.23
N PHE A 401 1.75 6.69 18.95
CA PHE A 401 0.54 5.89 18.83
C PHE A 401 -0.66 6.42 19.66
N PRO A 402 -1.90 6.35 19.13
CA PRO A 402 -2.24 6.14 17.72
C PRO A 402 -2.01 7.43 16.92
N ALA A 403 -2.08 7.32 15.60
CA ALA A 403 -1.94 8.48 14.72
C ALA A 403 -3.05 9.52 14.97
N GLY A 404 -2.69 10.79 14.80
CA GLY A 404 -3.60 11.93 14.95
C GLY A 404 -4.78 11.92 13.98
N THR A 405 -4.51 11.50 12.74
CA THR A 405 -5.47 11.42 11.62
C THR A 405 -6.63 10.45 11.84
N VAL A 406 -6.51 9.58 12.85
CA VAL A 406 -7.55 8.59 13.20
C VAL A 406 -8.05 8.74 14.64
N SER A 407 -7.56 9.74 15.38
CA SER A 407 -7.97 10.04 16.74
C SER A 407 -8.56 11.44 16.84
N GLY A 408 -7.72 12.47 16.74
CA GLY A 408 -8.11 13.87 16.79
C GLY A 408 -7.11 14.74 17.55
N ALA A 409 -7.52 15.97 17.85
CA ALA A 409 -6.67 16.96 18.49
C ALA A 409 -7.46 17.78 19.54
N PRO A 410 -6.98 17.92 20.79
CA PRO A 410 -5.84 17.23 21.41
C PRO A 410 -6.05 15.70 21.52
N LYS A 411 -5.00 14.93 21.20
CA LYS A 411 -5.05 13.46 21.01
C LYS A 411 -5.73 12.71 22.16
N ILE A 412 -5.28 12.94 23.40
CA ILE A 412 -5.80 12.23 24.58
C ILE A 412 -7.30 12.50 24.80
N ARG A 413 -7.73 13.76 24.68
CA ARG A 413 -9.14 14.13 24.90
C ARG A 413 -10.03 13.58 23.79
N ALA A 414 -9.58 13.64 22.54
CA ALA A 414 -10.28 13.04 21.41
C ALA A 414 -10.49 11.52 21.60
N MET A 415 -9.49 10.79 22.07
CA MET A 415 -9.61 9.34 22.34
C MET A 415 -10.58 9.00 23.47
N GLN A 416 -10.67 9.84 24.51
CA GLN A 416 -11.70 9.69 25.56
C GLN A 416 -13.11 9.84 24.99
N ILE A 417 -13.31 10.83 24.12
CA ILE A 417 -14.59 11.06 23.43
C ILE A 417 -14.91 9.89 22.48
N ILE A 418 -13.92 9.36 21.74
CA ILE A 418 -14.10 8.16 20.90
C ILE A 418 -14.59 6.98 21.76
N SER A 419 -13.95 6.71 22.90
CA SER A 419 -14.37 5.62 23.78
C SER A 419 -15.77 5.82 24.35
N GLU A 420 -16.19 7.06 24.57
CA GLU A 420 -17.54 7.41 25.05
C GLU A 420 -18.60 7.22 23.94
N LEU A 421 -18.32 7.71 22.73
CA LEU A 421 -19.31 7.83 21.66
C LEU A 421 -19.41 6.58 20.78
N GLU A 422 -18.31 5.86 20.52
CA GLU A 422 -18.34 4.64 19.69
C GLU A 422 -18.89 3.42 20.44
N ASN A 423 -18.69 3.37 21.77
CA ASN A 423 -19.14 2.34 22.71
C ASN A 423 -18.69 0.87 22.40
N THR A 424 -18.14 0.61 21.23
CA THR A 424 -17.49 -0.64 20.84
C THR A 424 -16.01 -0.43 20.55
N ARG A 425 -15.18 -1.41 20.91
CA ARG A 425 -13.74 -1.40 20.60
C ARG A 425 -13.50 -1.39 19.09
N ARG A 426 -12.44 -0.69 18.68
CA ARG A 426 -11.94 -0.62 17.29
C ARG A 426 -11.12 -1.86 16.92
N GLY A 427 -10.46 -2.49 17.88
CA GLY A 427 -9.61 -3.65 17.62
C GLY A 427 -8.44 -3.26 16.73
N CYS A 428 -8.31 -3.90 15.57
CA CYS A 428 -7.24 -3.57 14.62
C CYS A 428 -7.40 -2.17 14.01
N TYR A 429 -8.63 -1.67 13.79
CA TYR A 429 -8.86 -0.40 13.10
C TYR A 429 -8.21 0.77 13.84
N ALA A 430 -7.56 1.68 13.11
CA ALA A 430 -6.79 2.80 13.66
C ALA A 430 -5.60 2.39 14.55
N GLY A 431 -5.29 1.09 14.62
CA GLY A 431 -4.06 0.55 15.19
C GLY A 431 -2.86 0.69 14.23
N ALA A 432 -1.79 -0.04 14.50
CA ALA A 432 -0.57 -0.04 13.71
C ALA A 432 -0.25 -1.46 13.22
N ILE A 433 0.09 -1.59 11.94
CA ILE A 433 0.44 -2.87 11.30
C ILE A 433 1.83 -2.72 10.72
N GLY A 434 2.72 -3.66 11.03
CA GLY A 434 4.12 -3.53 10.64
C GLY A 434 5.04 -4.54 11.31
N TYR A 435 6.29 -4.13 11.51
CA TYR A 435 7.31 -4.99 12.10
C TYR A 435 8.27 -4.23 13.02
N PHE A 436 8.82 -4.95 13.99
CA PHE A 436 10.04 -4.61 14.73
C PHE A 436 11.17 -5.53 14.26
N GLY A 437 12.17 -4.97 13.57
CA GLY A 437 13.30 -5.72 13.03
C GLY A 437 14.28 -6.15 14.12
N PHE A 438 15.02 -7.24 13.88
CA PHE A 438 16.11 -7.63 14.77
C PHE A 438 17.26 -6.62 14.83
N ASP A 439 17.39 -5.79 13.79
CA ASP A 439 18.35 -4.69 13.67
C ASP A 439 17.90 -3.41 14.40
N GLY A 440 16.73 -3.42 15.03
CA GLY A 440 16.14 -2.26 15.72
C GLY A 440 15.35 -1.33 14.82
N ASN A 441 15.29 -1.58 13.50
CA ASN A 441 14.44 -0.82 12.59
C ASN A 441 12.96 -1.13 12.84
N PHE A 442 12.10 -0.17 12.49
CA PHE A 442 10.66 -0.28 12.63
C PHE A 442 9.97 0.43 11.46
N ASP A 443 8.91 -0.19 10.94
CA ASP A 443 8.06 0.43 9.93
C ASP A 443 6.63 -0.06 10.15
N SER A 444 5.68 0.87 10.18
CA SER A 444 4.27 0.55 10.34
C SER A 444 3.37 1.52 9.58
N CYS A 445 2.24 1.02 9.10
CA CYS A 445 1.13 1.82 8.63
C CYS A 445 0.01 1.87 9.65
N ILE A 446 -0.87 2.85 9.49
CA ILE A 446 -2.11 2.92 10.24
C ILE A 446 -3.05 1.86 9.66
N ALA A 447 -3.77 1.13 10.51
CA ALA A 447 -4.74 0.13 10.08
C ALA A 447 -6.02 0.79 9.51
N LEU A 448 -5.93 1.23 8.26
CA LEU A 448 -6.99 1.81 7.45
C LEU A 448 -7.22 0.97 6.20
N ARG A 449 -8.45 1.07 5.64
CA ARG A 449 -8.86 0.31 4.44
C ARG A 449 -8.49 -1.18 4.55
N CYS A 450 -8.79 -1.76 5.70
CA CYS A 450 -8.47 -3.14 6.03
C CYS A 450 -9.68 -3.91 6.54
N ALA A 451 -9.63 -5.22 6.35
CA ALA A 451 -10.61 -6.20 6.77
C ALA A 451 -10.03 -7.08 7.88
N VAL A 452 -10.80 -7.33 8.93
CA VAL A 452 -10.62 -8.51 9.78
C VAL A 452 -11.50 -9.62 9.22
N LEU A 453 -10.91 -10.75 8.85
CA LEU A 453 -11.63 -11.93 8.37
C LEU A 453 -11.70 -12.94 9.53
N LYS A 454 -12.89 -13.15 10.09
CA LYS A 454 -13.09 -13.99 11.28
C LYS A 454 -14.49 -14.61 11.27
N ASN A 455 -14.61 -15.89 11.60
CA ASN A 455 -15.89 -16.60 11.76
C ASN A 455 -16.84 -16.48 10.54
N GLY A 456 -16.30 -16.65 9.32
CA GLY A 456 -17.09 -16.57 8.07
C GLY A 456 -17.62 -15.17 7.74
N ARG A 457 -17.01 -14.14 8.32
CA ARG A 457 -17.39 -12.73 8.14
C ARG A 457 -16.16 -11.88 7.85
N ALA A 458 -16.37 -10.84 7.06
CA ALA A 458 -15.42 -9.76 6.86
C ALA A 458 -15.91 -8.51 7.58
N TYR A 459 -15.06 -7.97 8.45
CA TYR A 459 -15.32 -6.76 9.22
C TYR A 459 -14.45 -5.62 8.71
N PHE A 460 -15.09 -4.49 8.37
CA PHE A 460 -14.44 -3.28 7.89
C PHE A 460 -14.86 -2.11 8.76
N GLN A 461 -13.96 -1.18 9.02
CA GLN A 461 -14.28 -0.01 9.81
C GLN A 461 -13.82 1.24 9.09
N ALA A 462 -14.67 2.26 9.11
CA ALA A 462 -14.43 3.51 8.43
C ALA A 462 -14.84 4.68 9.33
N GLY A 463 -14.09 5.77 9.22
CA GLY A 463 -14.25 6.94 10.06
C GLY A 463 -14.25 8.25 9.28
N ALA A 464 -14.74 9.29 9.96
CA ALA A 464 -14.90 10.65 9.48
C ALA A 464 -14.36 11.63 10.53
N GLY A 465 -13.63 12.64 10.05
CA GLY A 465 -13.06 13.68 10.90
C GLY A 465 -14.12 14.74 11.22
N ILE A 466 -14.50 14.84 12.48
CA ILE A 466 -15.54 15.76 12.94
C ILE A 466 -14.89 17.07 13.37
N VAL A 467 -15.32 18.16 12.73
CA VAL A 467 -14.94 19.55 12.99
C VAL A 467 -16.19 20.38 13.30
N ALA A 468 -16.00 21.65 13.68
CA ALA A 468 -17.11 22.51 14.13
C ALA A 468 -18.23 22.69 13.08
N ASP A 469 -17.85 22.71 11.80
CA ASP A 469 -18.72 22.87 10.62
C ASP A 469 -19.22 21.55 10.02
N SER A 470 -18.87 20.39 10.60
CA SER A 470 -19.31 19.08 10.10
C SER A 470 -20.84 18.95 10.07
N ASP A 471 -21.34 18.35 9.00
CA ASP A 471 -22.75 18.01 8.82
C ASP A 471 -23.00 16.53 9.16
N PRO A 472 -23.80 16.20 10.19
CA PRO A 472 -23.97 14.81 10.64
C PRO A 472 -24.37 13.82 9.56
N GLN A 473 -25.19 14.25 8.60
CA GLN A 473 -25.62 13.39 7.51
C GLN A 473 -24.47 13.10 6.55
N ARG A 474 -23.72 14.14 6.14
CA ARG A 474 -22.56 13.97 5.26
C ARG A 474 -21.47 13.12 5.88
N GLU A 475 -21.18 13.29 7.17
CA GLU A 475 -20.16 12.48 7.86
C GLU A 475 -20.56 10.99 7.93
N TYR A 476 -21.85 10.71 8.18
CA TYR A 476 -22.37 9.35 8.10
C TYR A 476 -22.20 8.77 6.70
N GLU A 477 -22.61 9.51 5.66
CA GLU A 477 -22.51 9.07 4.27
C GLU A 477 -21.05 8.82 3.86
N GLU A 478 -20.12 9.67 4.30
CA GLU A 478 -18.69 9.49 4.07
C GLU A 478 -18.17 8.16 4.64
N THR A 479 -18.52 7.82 5.89
CA THR A 479 -18.11 6.54 6.48
C THR A 479 -18.70 5.33 5.76
N VAL A 480 -19.95 5.43 5.28
CA VAL A 480 -20.57 4.36 4.47
C VAL A 480 -19.85 4.22 3.12
N ASN A 481 -19.52 5.33 2.46
CA ASN A 481 -18.81 5.31 1.18
C ASN A 481 -17.39 4.75 1.32
N LYS A 482 -16.67 5.10 2.40
CA LYS A 482 -15.35 4.54 2.72
C LYS A 482 -15.38 3.04 3.05
N ALA A 483 -16.50 2.55 3.58
CA ALA A 483 -16.66 1.15 3.97
C ALA A 483 -17.22 0.25 2.87
N ARG A 484 -17.89 0.81 1.87
CA ARG A 484 -18.19 0.09 0.64
C ARG A 484 -16.86 -0.20 -0.06
N ALA A 485 -16.70 -1.41 -0.59
CA ALA A 485 -15.77 -1.58 -1.71
C ALA A 485 -16.12 -0.48 -2.73
N PRO A 486 -15.16 0.14 -3.44
CA PRO A 486 -15.47 1.13 -4.46
C PRO A 486 -16.46 0.53 -5.46
N ASP A 487 -17.75 0.77 -5.24
CA ASP A 487 -18.73 0.78 -6.31
C ASP A 487 -18.31 1.96 -7.18
N GLU A 488 -18.41 1.77 -8.49
CA GLU A 488 -18.07 2.77 -9.52
C GLU A 488 -18.72 4.14 -9.28
N ASN A 489 -19.71 4.25 -8.40
CA ASN A 489 -20.45 5.47 -8.07
C ASN A 489 -20.13 6.10 -6.69
N GLY A 490 -19.22 5.52 -5.90
CA GLY A 490 -18.94 5.92 -4.51
C GLY A 490 -18.04 7.16 -4.32
N MET A 491 -17.47 7.69 -5.39
CA MET A 491 -16.70 8.95 -5.43
C MET A 491 -17.48 10.09 -6.08
N ASN A 492 -18.81 10.08 -5.97
CA ASN A 492 -19.66 11.17 -6.46
C ASN A 492 -19.67 12.36 -5.49
N THR A 493 -18.59 13.14 -5.52
CA THR A 493 -18.69 14.59 -5.37
C THR A 493 -17.93 15.24 -6.53
N GLN A 494 -18.71 15.63 -7.55
CA GLN A 494 -18.37 16.51 -8.67
C GLN A 494 -17.31 16.00 -9.68
N GLY A 495 -17.76 15.27 -10.71
CA GLY A 495 -16.89 14.89 -11.85
C GLY A 495 -17.57 14.13 -12.99
N ALA A 496 -18.85 14.37 -13.29
CA ALA A 496 -19.68 13.51 -14.14
C ALA A 496 -19.43 13.54 -15.66
N ILE A 497 -18.19 13.74 -16.14
CA ILE A 497 -17.90 13.73 -17.59
C ILE A 497 -16.81 12.70 -17.96
N SER A 498 -16.06 12.16 -17.00
CA SER A 498 -14.91 11.27 -17.29
C SER A 498 -15.11 9.77 -17.07
N GLU A 499 -16.11 9.36 -16.30
CA GLU A 499 -16.28 7.94 -15.92
C GLU A 499 -16.79 7.06 -17.07
N VAL A 500 -17.46 7.65 -18.07
CA VAL A 500 -18.03 6.90 -19.19
C VAL A 500 -16.94 6.26 -20.08
N GLY A 501 -15.78 6.91 -20.25
CA GLY A 501 -14.70 6.41 -21.11
C GLY A 501 -13.94 5.20 -20.56
N ASN A 502 -13.75 5.12 -19.24
CA ASN A 502 -12.98 4.02 -18.61
C ASN A 502 -13.76 2.69 -18.62
N VAL A 503 -15.09 2.75 -18.43
CA VAL A 503 -15.97 1.59 -18.44
C VAL A 503 -16.06 0.97 -19.84
N GLU A 504 -16.15 1.80 -20.88
CA GLU A 504 -16.25 1.35 -22.27
C GLU A 504 -14.94 0.68 -22.74
N LEU A 505 -13.78 1.23 -22.39
CA LEU A 505 -12.48 0.64 -22.71
C LEU A 505 -12.31 -0.76 -22.08
N ARG A 506 -12.65 -0.91 -20.80
CA ARG A 506 -12.57 -2.21 -20.10
C ARG A 506 -13.48 -3.25 -20.74
N ARG A 507 -14.70 -2.85 -21.12
CA ARG A 507 -15.66 -3.71 -21.83
C ARG A 507 -15.09 -4.20 -23.17
N LEU A 508 -14.46 -3.32 -23.94
CA LEU A 508 -13.88 -3.66 -25.24
C LEU A 508 -12.64 -4.56 -25.11
N ILE A 509 -11.77 -4.33 -24.11
CA ILE A 509 -10.65 -5.23 -23.80
C ILE A 509 -11.15 -6.63 -23.43
N ALA A 510 -12.19 -6.74 -22.60
CA ALA A 510 -12.76 -8.03 -22.21
C ALA A 510 -13.34 -8.82 -23.39
N ARG A 511 -13.90 -8.13 -24.41
CA ARG A 511 -14.35 -8.76 -25.66
C ARG A 511 -13.18 -9.30 -26.48
N LEU A 512 -12.10 -8.52 -26.60
CA LEU A 512 -10.88 -8.96 -27.28
C LEU A 512 -10.25 -10.18 -26.60
N MET A 513 -10.26 -10.24 -25.25
CA MET A 513 -9.81 -11.42 -24.49
C MET A 513 -10.61 -12.70 -24.80
N ARG A 514 -11.88 -12.57 -25.19
CA ARG A 514 -12.74 -13.70 -25.62
C ARG A 514 -12.60 -14.02 -27.11
N GLY A 515 -11.71 -13.34 -27.84
CA GLY A 515 -11.51 -13.51 -29.28
C GLY A 515 -12.62 -12.91 -30.13
N GLU A 516 -13.45 -12.01 -29.58
CA GLU A 516 -14.51 -11.34 -30.33
C GLU A 516 -13.95 -10.21 -31.21
N ASN A 517 -14.57 -10.01 -32.38
CA ASN A 517 -14.25 -8.88 -33.26
C ASN A 517 -15.02 -7.62 -32.83
N LEU A 518 -14.39 -6.46 -32.97
CA LEU A 518 -15.02 -5.16 -32.79
C LEU A 518 -15.61 -4.68 -34.13
N ALA A 519 -16.79 -4.09 -34.09
CA ALA A 519 -17.30 -3.35 -35.25
C ALA A 519 -16.46 -2.09 -35.50
N ARG A 520 -16.49 -1.54 -36.71
CA ARG A 520 -15.68 -0.37 -37.11
C ARG A 520 -15.82 0.82 -36.16
N SER A 521 -17.04 1.19 -35.78
CA SER A 521 -17.30 2.28 -34.84
C SER A 521 -16.76 1.98 -33.43
N GLU A 522 -16.87 0.72 -33.00
CA GLU A 522 -16.34 0.26 -31.73
C GLU A 522 -14.80 0.29 -31.73
N ALA A 523 -14.16 -0.08 -32.84
CA ALA A 523 -12.71 -0.02 -32.99
C ALA A 523 -12.17 1.42 -33.05
N ALA A 524 -12.93 2.35 -33.64
CA ALA A 524 -12.63 3.77 -33.61
C ALA A 524 -12.70 4.34 -32.17
N ASN A 525 -13.78 4.03 -31.45
CA ASN A 525 -13.94 4.41 -30.04
C ASN A 525 -12.85 3.76 -29.17
N PHE A 526 -12.55 2.48 -29.40
CA PHE A 526 -11.52 1.74 -28.70
C PHE A 526 -10.16 2.44 -28.79
N LEU A 527 -9.76 2.84 -30.00
CA LEU A 527 -8.49 3.55 -30.18
C LEU A 527 -8.54 4.96 -29.59
N ASN A 528 -9.67 5.66 -29.67
CA ASN A 528 -9.84 6.95 -29.02
C ASN A 528 -9.62 6.83 -27.51
N GLU A 529 -10.20 5.82 -26.86
CA GLU A 529 -9.99 5.58 -25.43
C GLU A 529 -8.54 5.18 -25.12
N LEU A 530 -7.91 4.32 -25.93
CA LEU A 530 -6.51 3.93 -25.76
C LEU A 530 -5.53 5.10 -25.91
N LEU A 531 -5.84 6.06 -26.77
CA LEU A 531 -5.03 7.25 -26.98
C LEU A 531 -5.38 8.38 -25.99
N SER A 532 -6.36 8.18 -25.11
CA SER A 532 -6.75 9.16 -24.09
C SER A 532 -5.97 8.95 -22.78
N PRO A 533 -5.77 10.00 -21.96
CA PRO A 533 -5.00 9.93 -20.71
C PRO A 533 -5.43 8.90 -19.65
N PRO A 534 -6.69 8.41 -19.55
CA PRO A 534 -7.04 7.35 -18.60
C PRO A 534 -6.47 5.97 -18.96
N ALA A 535 -5.93 5.76 -20.16
CA ALA A 535 -5.33 4.48 -20.55
C ALA A 535 -3.86 4.38 -20.09
N THR A 536 -3.56 3.41 -19.24
CA THR A 536 -2.19 3.12 -18.79
C THR A 536 -1.38 2.41 -19.87
N ASP A 537 -0.04 2.53 -19.84
CA ASP A 537 0.86 1.79 -20.75
C ASP A 537 0.62 0.27 -20.73
N ALA A 538 0.23 -0.27 -19.57
CA ALA A 538 -0.12 -1.67 -19.42
C ALA A 538 -1.43 -2.03 -20.15
N GLN A 539 -2.45 -1.17 -20.11
CA GLN A 539 -3.69 -1.36 -20.85
C GLN A 539 -3.48 -1.23 -22.36
N VAL A 540 -2.63 -0.29 -22.79
CA VAL A 540 -2.23 -0.14 -24.19
C VAL A 540 -1.48 -1.38 -24.68
N ALA A 541 -0.48 -1.84 -23.91
CA ALA A 541 0.28 -3.05 -24.24
C ALA A 541 -0.62 -4.31 -24.27
N ALA A 542 -1.53 -4.45 -23.30
CA ALA A 542 -2.47 -5.56 -23.25
C ALA A 542 -3.44 -5.54 -24.43
N ALA A 543 -4.02 -4.39 -24.76
CA ALA A 543 -4.92 -4.24 -25.90
C ALA A 543 -4.24 -4.59 -27.23
N LEU A 544 -3.02 -4.10 -27.45
CA LEU A 544 -2.23 -4.42 -28.65
C LEU A 544 -1.84 -5.90 -28.72
N ALA A 545 -1.43 -6.49 -27.59
CA ALA A 545 -1.10 -7.91 -27.52
C ALA A 545 -2.33 -8.80 -27.78
N LEU A 546 -3.50 -8.41 -27.29
CA LEU A 546 -4.76 -9.12 -27.50
C LEU A 546 -5.23 -9.02 -28.95
N LEU A 547 -5.13 -7.84 -29.58
CA LEU A 547 -5.43 -7.67 -31.02
C LEU A 547 -4.49 -8.52 -31.87
N ALA A 548 -3.19 -8.50 -31.59
CA ALA A 548 -2.20 -9.30 -32.30
C ALA A 548 -2.42 -10.82 -32.11
N ALA A 549 -2.77 -11.25 -30.90
CA ALA A 549 -3.05 -12.66 -30.60
C ALA A 549 -4.37 -13.15 -31.22
N LYS A 550 -5.40 -12.29 -31.28
CA LYS A 550 -6.69 -12.59 -31.93
C LYS A 550 -6.57 -12.60 -33.46
N GLY A 551 -5.73 -11.72 -34.01
CA GLY A 551 -5.72 -11.34 -35.42
C GLY A 551 -6.69 -10.19 -35.69
N GLU A 552 -6.20 -9.16 -36.38
CA GLU A 552 -6.97 -7.95 -36.68
C GLU A 552 -7.89 -8.16 -37.89
N THR A 553 -9.08 -7.56 -37.86
CA THR A 553 -10.02 -7.52 -38.99
C THR A 553 -9.91 -6.23 -39.78
N VAL A 554 -10.43 -6.23 -41.01
CA VAL A 554 -10.47 -5.03 -41.87
C VAL A 554 -11.28 -3.90 -41.22
N GLU A 555 -12.40 -4.22 -40.58
CA GLU A 555 -13.25 -3.23 -39.91
C GLU A 555 -12.57 -2.62 -38.68
N GLU A 556 -11.83 -3.43 -37.91
CA GLU A 556 -11.02 -2.95 -36.78
C GLU A 556 -9.92 -1.98 -37.25
N LEU A 557 -9.14 -2.38 -38.26
CA LEU A 557 -8.09 -1.54 -38.83
C LEU A 557 -8.65 -0.24 -39.44
N ALA A 558 -9.79 -0.32 -40.12
CA ALA A 558 -10.44 0.83 -40.72
C ALA A 558 -10.94 1.83 -39.66
N GLY A 559 -11.58 1.35 -38.60
CA GLY A 559 -12.08 2.17 -37.50
C GLY A 559 -10.95 2.82 -36.71
N MET A 560 -9.90 2.07 -36.42
CA MET A 560 -8.71 2.63 -35.76
C MET A 560 -8.03 3.70 -36.64
N ALA A 561 -7.88 3.44 -37.94
CA ALA A 561 -7.31 4.43 -38.85
C ALA A 561 -8.16 5.71 -38.95
N GLU A 562 -9.49 5.63 -38.78
CA GLU A 562 -10.37 6.80 -38.68
C GLU A 562 -10.09 7.61 -37.41
N ALA A 563 -10.06 6.96 -36.24
CA ALA A 563 -9.74 7.63 -34.99
C ALA A 563 -8.35 8.30 -34.99
N MET A 564 -7.35 7.66 -35.61
CA MET A 564 -6.03 8.28 -35.79
C MET A 564 -6.07 9.53 -36.67
N ARG A 565 -6.85 9.51 -37.76
CA ARG A 565 -6.99 10.65 -38.67
C ARG A 565 -7.74 11.81 -38.01
N ASP A 566 -8.77 11.53 -37.21
CA ASP A 566 -9.52 12.55 -36.50
C ASP A 566 -8.68 13.28 -35.45
N ARG A 567 -7.71 12.58 -34.85
CA ARG A 567 -6.74 13.16 -33.91
C ARG A 567 -5.52 13.79 -34.59
N ALA A 568 -5.33 13.58 -35.88
CA ALA A 568 -4.18 14.12 -36.59
C ALA A 568 -4.29 15.66 -36.68
N ILE A 569 -3.16 16.34 -36.47
CA ILE A 569 -3.09 17.80 -36.63
C ILE A 569 -3.40 18.15 -38.08
N GLN A 570 -4.50 18.87 -38.31
CA GLN A 570 -4.84 19.36 -39.64
C GLN A 570 -3.95 20.54 -40.03
N LEU A 571 -3.08 20.33 -41.01
CA LEU A 571 -2.26 21.38 -41.59
C LEU A 571 -3.03 22.09 -42.70
N ARG A 572 -3.34 23.38 -42.50
CA ARG A 572 -3.95 24.22 -43.52
C ARG A 572 -2.88 24.83 -44.41
N SER A 573 -2.91 24.51 -45.70
CA SER A 573 -2.02 25.08 -46.70
C SER A 573 -2.76 26.09 -47.58
N ARG A 574 -2.08 27.17 -47.96
CA ARG A 574 -2.55 28.13 -48.99
C ARG A 574 -2.39 27.59 -50.41
N HIS A 575 -1.68 26.47 -50.58
CA HIS A 575 -1.43 25.87 -51.87
C HIS A 575 -2.53 24.85 -52.21
N ALA A 576 -3.21 25.04 -53.33
CA ALA A 576 -4.29 24.15 -53.77
C ALA A 576 -3.82 22.75 -54.15
N ARG A 577 -2.53 22.60 -54.50
CA ARG A 577 -1.87 21.32 -54.79
C ARG A 577 -0.45 21.37 -54.23
N PHE A 578 -0.02 20.26 -53.64
CA PHE A 578 1.33 20.05 -53.16
C PHE A 578 1.69 18.59 -53.40
N ILE A 579 2.99 18.29 -53.45
CA ILE A 579 3.47 16.91 -53.53
C ILE A 579 3.61 16.39 -52.10
N ASP A 580 2.98 15.26 -51.82
CA ASP A 580 3.12 14.55 -50.55
C ASP A 580 4.37 13.66 -50.60
N THR A 581 5.24 13.83 -49.61
CA THR A 581 6.40 12.97 -49.40
C THR A 581 6.34 12.37 -47.99
N ALA A 582 6.12 11.06 -47.91
CA ALA A 582 6.10 10.31 -46.66
C ALA A 582 7.48 9.69 -46.37
N GLY A 583 7.98 9.84 -45.14
CA GLY A 583 9.20 9.21 -44.67
C GLY A 583 8.98 8.41 -43.39
N THR A 584 9.65 7.26 -43.25
CA THR A 584 9.54 6.36 -42.09
C THR A 584 10.29 6.81 -40.84
N GLY A 585 10.90 8.01 -40.84
CA GLY A 585 11.76 8.51 -39.77
C GLY A 585 13.24 8.11 -39.92
N SER A 586 14.11 8.58 -39.03
CA SER A 586 15.53 8.18 -39.00
C SER A 586 15.73 6.97 -38.08
N SER A 587 16.57 6.02 -38.47
CA SER A 587 17.20 5.12 -37.50
C SER A 587 18.31 5.87 -36.75
N ARG A 588 18.79 5.35 -35.60
CA ARG A 588 19.96 5.92 -34.90
C ARG A 588 21.27 5.83 -35.71
N ALA A 589 21.23 5.27 -36.92
CA ALA A 589 22.35 5.27 -37.83
C ALA A 589 22.50 6.66 -38.47
N LYS A 590 23.73 7.13 -38.67
CA LYS A 590 24.04 8.40 -39.36
C LYS A 590 23.79 8.29 -40.87
N THR A 591 22.58 7.88 -41.28
CA THR A 591 22.18 7.76 -42.68
C THR A 591 21.32 8.96 -43.09
N PHE A 592 21.33 9.26 -44.39
CA PHE A 592 20.57 10.38 -44.93
C PHE A 592 19.12 9.94 -45.28
N ASN A 593 18.13 10.74 -44.88
CA ASN A 593 16.73 10.45 -45.15
C ASN A 593 16.34 10.88 -46.58
N VAL A 594 16.18 9.92 -47.49
CA VAL A 594 15.88 10.15 -48.91
C VAL A 594 14.61 10.99 -49.11
N SER A 595 13.54 10.76 -48.34
CA SER A 595 12.31 11.54 -48.45
C SER A 595 12.52 13.03 -48.14
N THR A 596 13.52 13.35 -47.31
CA THR A 596 13.89 14.73 -46.98
C THR A 596 14.67 15.40 -48.12
N ALA A 597 15.61 14.70 -48.77
CA ALA A 597 16.22 15.24 -50.01
C ALA A 597 15.19 15.42 -51.11
N ALA A 598 14.32 14.43 -51.32
CA ALA A 598 13.27 14.52 -52.33
C ALA A 598 12.40 15.76 -52.10
N ALA A 599 12.02 16.03 -50.84
CA ALA A 599 11.28 17.24 -50.50
C ALA A 599 12.05 18.54 -50.83
N PHE A 600 13.35 18.61 -50.54
CA PHE A 600 14.16 19.78 -50.91
C PHE A 600 14.32 19.96 -52.41
N VAL A 601 14.46 18.88 -53.18
CA VAL A 601 14.54 18.93 -54.64
C VAL A 601 13.21 19.43 -55.23
N ILE A 602 12.08 18.91 -54.74
CA ILE A 602 10.74 19.34 -55.16
C ILE A 602 10.51 20.82 -54.83
N ALA A 603 10.86 21.25 -53.62
CA ALA A 603 10.77 22.65 -53.23
C ALA A 603 11.69 23.55 -54.07
N GLY A 604 12.91 23.09 -54.36
CA GLY A 604 13.87 23.77 -55.23
C GLY A 604 13.40 23.91 -56.68
N ALA A 605 12.54 23.01 -57.15
CA ALA A 605 11.85 23.10 -58.43
C ALA A 605 10.64 24.07 -58.41
N GLY A 606 10.40 24.76 -57.29
CA GLY A 606 9.32 25.74 -57.13
C GLY A 606 7.95 25.14 -56.81
N LEU A 607 7.88 23.84 -56.49
CA LEU A 607 6.63 23.16 -56.17
C LEU A 607 6.39 23.11 -54.65
N PRO A 608 5.16 23.37 -54.18
CA PRO A 608 4.80 23.15 -52.78
C PRO A 608 4.91 21.67 -52.41
N VAL A 609 5.53 21.36 -51.27
CA VAL A 609 5.73 20.00 -50.78
C VAL A 609 5.29 19.88 -49.32
N ALA A 610 4.60 18.78 -48.99
CA ALA A 610 4.31 18.38 -47.61
C ALA A 610 5.18 17.16 -47.27
N LYS A 611 5.97 17.24 -46.20
CA LYS A 611 6.86 16.16 -45.77
C LYS A 611 6.48 15.68 -44.37
N HIS A 612 6.17 14.39 -44.27
CA HIS A 612 5.71 13.74 -43.05
C HIS A 612 6.80 12.79 -42.51
N GLY A 613 7.01 12.74 -41.19
CA GLY A 613 7.95 11.81 -40.54
C GLY A 613 8.02 11.99 -39.02
N SER A 614 8.53 10.99 -38.30
CA SER A 614 8.69 11.05 -36.83
C SER A 614 9.74 12.08 -36.40
N ARG A 615 9.49 12.75 -35.26
CA ARG A 615 10.48 13.63 -34.59
C ARG A 615 11.62 12.78 -34.05
N ALA A 616 12.61 12.47 -34.89
CA ALA A 616 13.90 12.02 -34.41
C ALA A 616 14.78 13.26 -34.22
N ALA A 617 15.03 13.59 -32.94
CA ALA A 617 16.05 14.51 -32.42
C ALA A 617 16.46 15.70 -33.31
N THR A 618 16.03 16.90 -32.89
CA THR A 618 16.98 18.00 -32.72
C THR A 618 17.34 18.10 -31.25
#